data_AF-A0A956GLI8-F1
#
_entry.id   AF-A0A956GLI8-F1
#
_cell.length_a   1.000
_cell.length_b   1.000
_cell.length_c   1.000
_cell.angle_alpha   90.00
_cell.angle_beta   90.00
_cell.angle_gamma   90.00
#
_symmetry.space_group_name_H-M   'P 1'
#
loop_
_entity.id
_entity.type
_entity.pdbx_description
1 polymer ?
#
loop_
_entity_poly.entity_id
_entity_poly.type
_entity_poly.pdbx_seq_one_letter_code
_entity_poly.pdbx_strand_id
1 'polypeptide(L)'
;MAPNEDELAFWFDERRGATEAELDTAERYVGYVLPKPFRDLLRRQNGGVSNFAGYEVEGRYYPMLPILGVDPDAAAGTLMRAHDVRVHFGVPDGVVVIAAQGSAWWGLDYNTKRDCPSVVYRADEGVAPVEVALSFEAFLSHLTE
;
A
#
# COMPACT_ATOMS: atom_id res chain seq x y z
N MET A 1 9.35 5.26 31.64
CA MET A 1 9.65 4.52 30.40
C MET A 1 9.63 5.57 29.29
N ALA A 2 10.80 6.01 28.85
CA ALA A 2 10.89 6.87 27.68
C ALA A 2 10.47 6.05 26.44
N PRO A 3 9.83 6.65 25.42
CA PRO A 3 9.62 5.95 24.17
C PRO A 3 10.99 5.54 23.60
N ASN A 4 11.07 4.33 23.08
CA ASN A 4 12.27 3.77 22.47
C ASN A 4 12.61 4.64 21.24
N GLU A 5 13.70 5.40 21.29
CA GLU A 5 14.10 6.32 20.21
C GLU A 5 14.63 5.56 18.96
N ASP A 6 14.71 4.23 19.03
CA ASP A 6 15.22 3.35 17.98
C ASP A 6 14.13 2.79 17.03
N GLU A 7 12.85 3.14 17.18
CA GLU A 7 11.83 2.79 16.19
C GLU A 7 11.65 3.93 15.19
N LEU A 8 12.13 3.72 13.95
CA LEU A 8 11.88 4.65 12.85
C LEU A 8 10.38 4.90 12.71
N ALA A 9 10.01 6.17 12.65
CA ALA A 9 8.68 6.56 12.21
C ALA A 9 8.44 5.96 10.81
N PHE A 10 7.25 5.42 10.56
CA PHE A 10 6.98 4.80 9.25
C PHE A 10 6.99 5.83 8.10
N TRP A 11 6.65 7.10 8.38
CA TRP A 11 6.45 8.16 7.38
C TRP A 11 7.60 9.16 7.38
N PHE A 12 8.03 9.57 6.18
CA PHE A 12 9.12 10.53 6.00
C PHE A 12 8.75 11.97 6.35
N ASP A 13 7.49 12.35 6.11
CA ASP A 13 6.93 13.63 6.52
C ASP A 13 5.76 13.43 7.50
N GLU A 14 5.25 14.51 8.06
CA GLU A 14 4.00 14.50 8.83
C GLU A 14 2.87 15.05 7.98
N ARG A 15 1.80 14.26 7.84
CA ARG A 15 0.54 14.67 7.22
C ARG A 15 -0.63 14.29 8.10
N ARG A 16 -1.80 14.86 7.79
CA ARG A 16 -3.04 14.43 8.45
C ARG A 16 -3.28 12.94 8.20
N GLY A 17 -3.75 12.25 9.22
CA GLY A 17 -4.32 10.93 9.09
C GLY A 17 -5.62 10.92 8.30
N ALA A 18 -5.96 9.76 7.74
CA ALA A 18 -7.25 9.47 7.17
C ALA A 18 -8.31 9.32 8.29
N THR A 19 -9.50 9.85 8.04
CA THR A 19 -10.69 9.65 8.87
C THR A 19 -11.35 8.31 8.57
N GLU A 20 -12.18 7.79 9.49
CA GLU A 20 -12.97 6.58 9.22
C GLU A 20 -13.88 6.73 8.01
N ALA A 21 -14.47 7.91 7.83
CA ALA A 21 -15.35 8.18 6.69
C ALA A 21 -14.60 8.07 5.34
N GLU A 22 -13.35 8.53 5.28
CA GLU A 22 -12.50 8.39 4.10
C GLU A 22 -12.12 6.94 3.86
N LEU A 23 -11.70 6.21 4.91
CA LEU A 23 -11.36 4.79 4.82
C LEU A 23 -12.55 3.96 4.33
N ASP A 24 -13.72 4.13 4.94
CA ASP A 24 -14.93 3.39 4.57
C ASP A 24 -15.40 3.73 3.15
N THR A 25 -15.16 4.97 2.71
CA THR A 25 -15.47 5.39 1.33
C THR A 25 -14.51 4.76 0.35
N ALA A 26 -13.22 4.71 0.66
CA ALA A 26 -12.22 4.04 -0.17
C ALA A 26 -12.47 2.53 -0.27
N GLU A 27 -12.81 1.86 0.82
CA GLU A 27 -13.17 0.42 0.82
C GLU A 27 -14.41 0.14 -0.03
N ARG A 28 -15.45 0.98 0.10
CA ARG A 28 -16.64 0.91 -0.76
C ARG A 28 -16.28 1.10 -2.22
N TYR A 29 -15.35 2.00 -2.52
CA TYR A 29 -14.90 2.28 -3.88
C TYR A 29 -14.11 1.11 -4.48
N VAL A 30 -13.15 0.55 -3.74
CA VAL A 30 -12.33 -0.56 -4.24
C VAL A 30 -13.01 -1.92 -4.15
N GLY A 31 -14.12 -2.03 -3.40
CA GLY A 31 -14.91 -3.26 -3.24
C GLY A 31 -14.33 -4.27 -2.24
N TYR A 32 -13.30 -3.89 -1.49
CA TYR A 32 -12.58 -4.72 -0.53
C TYR A 32 -12.35 -3.97 0.77
N VAL A 33 -12.36 -4.71 1.88
CA VAL A 33 -11.96 -4.19 3.19
C VAL A 33 -10.44 -4.15 3.25
N LEU A 34 -9.86 -3.00 3.61
CA LEU A 34 -8.43 -2.86 3.74
C LEU A 34 -7.93 -3.63 4.98
N PRO A 35 -6.75 -4.29 4.90
CA PRO A 35 -6.17 -4.96 6.05
C PRO A 35 -6.02 -4.00 7.23
N LYS A 36 -6.34 -4.48 8.44
CA LYS A 36 -6.29 -3.64 9.65
C LYS A 36 -4.96 -2.88 9.81
N PRO A 37 -3.77 -3.50 9.64
CA PRO A 37 -2.52 -2.76 9.78
C PRO A 37 -2.36 -1.65 8.73
N PHE A 38 -2.89 -1.83 7.53
CA PHE A 38 -2.89 -0.79 6.50
C PHE A 38 -3.84 0.36 6.85
N ARG A 39 -5.05 0.06 7.35
CA ARG A 39 -5.95 1.10 7.91
C ARG A 39 -5.26 1.87 9.03
N ASP A 40 -4.59 1.18 9.94
CA ASP A 40 -3.89 1.81 11.07
C ASP A 40 -2.76 2.73 10.60
N LEU A 41 -2.03 2.38 9.53
CA LEU A 41 -1.05 3.28 8.90
C LEU A 41 -1.71 4.52 8.31
N LEU A 42 -2.78 4.35 7.54
CA LEU A 42 -3.51 5.45 6.90
C LEU A 42 -4.14 6.40 7.94
N ARG A 43 -4.60 5.89 9.09
CA ARG A 43 -5.08 6.70 10.22
C ARG A 43 -4.01 7.59 10.83
N ARG A 44 -2.74 7.17 10.79
CA ARG A 44 -1.63 7.99 11.27
C ARG A 44 -1.26 9.05 10.24
N GLN A 45 -1.17 8.65 8.97
CA GLN A 45 -0.97 9.57 7.86
C GLN A 45 -1.57 9.02 6.57
N ASN A 46 -2.30 9.89 5.86
CA ASN A 46 -3.06 9.52 4.68
C ASN A 46 -2.18 9.39 3.42
N GLY A 47 -1.37 8.33 3.38
CA GLY A 47 -0.42 8.05 2.31
C GLY A 47 0.82 8.95 2.35
N GLY A 48 1.67 8.84 1.33
CA GLY A 48 2.94 9.56 1.24
C GLY A 48 4.15 8.61 1.17
N VAL A 49 5.33 9.15 1.48
CA VAL A 49 6.60 8.43 1.35
C VAL A 49 6.93 7.77 2.69
N SER A 50 7.28 6.49 2.63
CA SER A 50 7.74 5.75 3.80
C SER A 50 9.21 6.09 4.12
N ASN A 51 9.62 5.99 5.38
CA ASN A 51 11.03 6.06 5.77
C ASN A 51 11.82 4.79 5.41
N PHE A 52 11.15 3.71 5.02
CA PHE A 52 11.78 2.50 4.53
C PHE A 52 12.10 2.64 3.05
N ALA A 53 13.33 2.30 2.64
CA ALA A 53 13.74 2.32 1.24
C ALA A 53 13.12 1.17 0.45
N GLY A 54 12.83 0.05 1.10
CA GLY A 54 12.35 -1.14 0.40
C GLY A 54 11.89 -2.27 1.30
N TYR A 55 11.71 -3.41 0.65
CA TYR A 55 11.35 -4.69 1.21
C TYR A 55 12.36 -5.73 0.73
N GLU A 56 12.98 -6.47 1.65
CA GLU A 56 13.96 -7.50 1.32
C GLU A 56 13.50 -8.87 1.81
N VAL A 57 13.42 -9.84 0.88
CA VAL A 57 13.08 -11.23 1.20
C VAL A 57 13.88 -12.17 0.33
N GLU A 58 14.44 -13.22 0.92
CA GLU A 58 15.22 -14.25 0.20
C GLU A 58 16.35 -13.68 -0.70
N GLY A 59 16.98 -12.59 -0.27
CA GLY A 59 18.06 -11.91 -1.02
C GLY A 59 17.58 -11.12 -2.25
N ARG A 60 16.27 -10.88 -2.38
CA ARG A 60 15.68 -10.00 -3.39
C ARG A 60 15.22 -8.70 -2.75
N TYR A 61 15.58 -7.59 -3.39
CA TYR A 61 15.19 -6.25 -2.96
C TYR A 61 14.08 -5.70 -3.85
N TYR A 62 13.08 -5.10 -3.21
CA TYR A 62 11.95 -4.45 -3.87
C TYR A 62 11.83 -3.00 -3.34
N PRO A 63 11.84 -1.98 -4.22
CA PRO A 63 11.83 -0.59 -3.77
C PRO A 63 10.47 -0.22 -3.19
N MET A 64 10.50 0.52 -2.08
CA MET A 64 9.30 1.10 -1.52
C MET A 64 8.85 2.26 -2.42
N LEU A 65 7.54 2.32 -2.67
CA LEU A 65 6.94 3.35 -3.51
C LEU A 65 6.08 4.29 -2.66
N PRO A 66 5.77 5.51 -3.15
CA PRO A 66 4.82 6.37 -2.48
C PRO A 66 3.47 5.66 -2.29
N ILE A 67 3.03 5.57 -1.04
CA ILE A 67 1.76 4.98 -0.65
C ILE A 67 0.64 5.93 -1.04
N LEU A 68 -0.39 5.37 -1.68
CA LEU A 68 -1.59 6.09 -2.04
C LEU A 68 -2.45 6.34 -0.80
N GLY A 69 -2.99 7.56 -0.68
CA GLY A 69 -3.96 7.91 0.34
C GLY A 69 -5.38 7.44 0.01
N VAL A 70 -6.33 7.82 0.84
CA VAL A 70 -7.77 7.52 0.69
C VAL A 70 -8.61 8.79 0.67
N ASP A 71 -7.99 9.95 0.42
CA ASP A 71 -8.71 11.21 0.28
C ASP A 71 -9.61 11.17 -0.97
N PRO A 72 -10.94 11.33 -0.83
CA PRO A 72 -11.88 11.30 -1.95
C PRO A 72 -11.78 12.54 -2.85
N ASP A 73 -11.31 13.67 -2.31
CA ASP A 73 -11.22 14.95 -3.01
C ASP A 73 -9.84 15.17 -3.64
N ALA A 74 -8.88 14.28 -3.37
CA ALA A 74 -7.54 14.36 -3.95
C ALA A 74 -7.57 14.17 -5.48
N ALA A 75 -6.88 15.08 -6.18
CA ALA A 75 -6.75 15.03 -7.63
C ALA A 75 -5.85 13.88 -8.13
N ALA A 76 -4.92 13.41 -7.29
CA ALA A 76 -3.99 12.30 -7.59
C ALA A 76 -3.51 11.66 -6.28
N GLY A 77 -2.83 10.50 -6.38
CA GLY A 77 -2.18 9.87 -5.22
C GLY A 77 -3.16 9.23 -4.23
N THR A 78 -4.35 8.82 -4.67
CA THR A 78 -5.39 8.20 -3.84
C THR A 78 -5.87 6.87 -4.44
N LEU A 79 -6.19 5.90 -3.58
CA LEU A 79 -6.77 4.60 -3.93
C LEU A 79 -8.06 4.78 -4.75
N MET A 80 -8.80 5.85 -4.51
CA MET A 80 -10.07 6.13 -5.19
C MET A 80 -9.92 6.64 -6.62
N ARG A 81 -8.70 6.96 -7.04
CA ARG A 81 -8.35 7.20 -8.46
C ARG A 81 -7.55 6.04 -9.04
N ALA A 82 -7.27 5.02 -8.23
CA ALA A 82 -6.60 3.81 -8.70
C ALA A 82 -7.48 2.98 -9.65
N HIS A 83 -8.78 3.28 -9.83
CA HIS A 83 -9.57 2.67 -10.91
C HIS A 83 -9.09 3.14 -12.30
N ASP A 84 -8.72 4.41 -12.45
CA ASP A 84 -8.06 4.91 -13.66
C ASP A 84 -6.69 4.20 -13.83
N VAL A 85 -6.03 3.90 -12.70
CA VAL A 85 -4.79 3.12 -12.66
C VAL A 85 -5.02 1.66 -13.07
N ARG A 86 -6.11 1.00 -12.68
CA ARG A 86 -6.32 -0.43 -13.02
C ARG A 86 -6.33 -0.67 -14.52
N VAL A 87 -7.05 0.17 -15.26
CA VAL A 87 -7.16 0.06 -16.72
C VAL A 87 -5.85 0.48 -17.40
N HIS A 88 -5.27 1.61 -17.00
CA HIS A 88 -4.05 2.11 -17.63
C HIS A 88 -2.81 1.28 -17.34
N PHE A 89 -2.77 0.61 -16.19
CA PHE A 89 -1.63 -0.19 -15.79
C PHE A 89 -1.88 -1.69 -15.96
N GLY A 90 -3.03 -2.15 -16.48
CA GLY A 90 -3.29 -3.60 -16.62
C GLY A 90 -3.17 -4.34 -15.29
N VAL A 91 -3.77 -3.77 -14.24
CA VAL A 91 -3.80 -4.40 -12.91
C VAL A 91 -4.80 -5.56 -12.96
N PRO A 92 -4.43 -6.77 -12.52
CA PRO A 92 -5.35 -7.90 -12.51
C PRO A 92 -6.61 -7.64 -11.67
N ASP A 93 -7.70 -8.31 -12.03
CA ASP A 93 -8.90 -8.37 -11.20
C ASP A 93 -8.53 -8.89 -9.80
N GLY A 94 -9.24 -8.39 -8.78
CA GLY A 94 -8.99 -8.78 -7.39
C GLY A 94 -7.76 -8.14 -6.74
N VAL A 95 -6.96 -7.34 -7.46
CA VAL A 95 -5.79 -6.65 -6.87
C VAL A 95 -6.09 -5.18 -6.60
N VAL A 96 -5.89 -4.70 -5.37
CA VAL A 96 -5.98 -3.26 -5.00
C VAL A 96 -4.59 -2.66 -4.93
N VAL A 97 -4.29 -1.68 -5.78
CA VAL A 97 -3.01 -0.94 -5.74
C VAL A 97 -2.97 -0.03 -4.52
N ILE A 98 -1.88 -0.10 -3.73
CA ILE A 98 -1.70 0.67 -2.50
C ILE A 98 -0.50 1.61 -2.53
N ALA A 99 0.46 1.40 -3.43
CA ALA A 99 1.59 2.30 -3.66
C ALA A 99 2.02 2.22 -5.12
N ALA A 100 2.42 3.33 -5.72
CA ALA A 100 2.76 3.37 -7.14
C ALA A 100 3.71 4.52 -7.50
N GLN A 101 4.57 4.27 -8.48
CA GLN A 101 5.41 5.29 -9.11
C GLN A 101 5.80 4.86 -10.53
N GLY A 102 5.46 5.67 -11.52
CA GLY A 102 5.66 5.29 -12.92
C GLY A 102 4.88 4.00 -13.24
N SER A 103 5.54 3.02 -13.86
CA SER A 103 4.99 1.70 -14.21
C SER A 103 4.89 0.73 -13.02
N ALA A 104 5.62 1.02 -11.93
CA ALA A 104 5.76 0.15 -10.79
C ALA A 104 4.66 0.35 -9.75
N TRP A 105 4.23 -0.73 -9.10
CA TRP A 105 3.28 -0.65 -8.00
C TRP A 105 3.35 -1.82 -7.01
N TRP A 106 2.88 -1.55 -5.81
CA TRP A 106 2.53 -2.51 -4.77
C TRP A 106 1.02 -2.68 -4.71
N GLY A 107 0.56 -3.91 -4.52
CA GLY A 107 -0.86 -4.24 -4.47
C GLY A 107 -1.21 -5.28 -3.41
N LEU A 108 -2.48 -5.29 -3.03
CA LEU A 108 -3.11 -6.29 -2.18
C LEU A 108 -3.92 -7.23 -3.09
N ASP A 109 -3.55 -8.50 -3.14
CA ASP A 109 -4.24 -9.52 -3.95
C ASP A 109 -5.28 -10.27 -3.10
N TYR A 110 -6.55 -10.06 -3.43
CA TYR A 110 -7.70 -10.67 -2.74
C TYR A 110 -8.21 -11.95 -3.42
N ASN A 111 -7.63 -12.39 -4.53
CA ASN A 111 -8.12 -13.55 -5.27
C ASN A 111 -8.05 -14.85 -4.46
N THR A 112 -7.04 -14.97 -3.59
CA THR A 112 -6.84 -16.17 -2.76
C THR A 112 -7.51 -16.03 -1.39
N LYS A 113 -7.45 -14.86 -0.77
CA LYS A 113 -7.93 -14.61 0.60
C LYS A 113 -8.55 -13.22 0.71
N ARG A 114 -9.85 -13.16 0.99
CA ARG A 114 -10.58 -11.88 1.03
C ARG A 114 -10.30 -11.04 2.28
N ASP A 115 -10.07 -11.68 3.42
CA ASP A 115 -9.86 -10.97 4.70
C ASP A 115 -8.37 -10.81 5.05
N CYS A 116 -7.49 -11.45 4.28
CA CYS A 116 -6.04 -11.43 4.50
C CYS A 116 -5.33 -11.52 3.14
N PRO A 117 -5.41 -10.46 2.32
CA PRO A 117 -4.81 -10.45 0.99
C PRO A 117 -3.28 -10.57 1.07
N SER A 118 -2.69 -11.25 0.10
CA SER A 118 -1.23 -11.23 -0.06
C SER A 118 -0.77 -9.90 -0.62
N VAL A 119 0.50 -9.57 -0.41
CA VAL A 119 1.13 -8.39 -1.00
C VAL A 119 1.86 -8.83 -2.25
N VAL A 120 1.59 -8.12 -3.34
CA VAL A 120 2.20 -8.33 -4.64
C VAL A 120 2.94 -7.08 -5.09
N TYR A 121 4.01 -7.26 -5.86
CA TYR A 121 4.76 -6.20 -6.50
C TYR A 121 4.82 -6.40 -8.00
N ARG A 122 4.74 -5.32 -8.75
CA ARG A 122 5.07 -5.31 -10.18
C ARG A 122 6.04 -4.20 -10.48
N ALA A 123 7.17 -4.56 -11.10
CA ALA A 123 8.22 -3.62 -11.47
C ALA A 123 7.83 -2.78 -12.69
N ASP A 124 7.22 -3.39 -13.71
CA ASP A 124 7.01 -2.75 -15.00
C ASP A 124 5.71 -3.20 -15.68
N GLU A 125 5.29 -2.42 -16.67
CA GLU A 125 4.17 -2.77 -17.54
C GLU A 125 4.47 -4.05 -18.34
N GLY A 126 3.48 -4.93 -18.47
CA GLY A 126 3.62 -6.20 -19.19
C GLY A 126 4.33 -7.32 -18.43
N VAL A 127 4.87 -7.05 -17.23
CA VAL A 127 5.42 -8.09 -16.35
C VAL A 127 4.33 -8.59 -15.41
N ALA A 128 4.28 -9.90 -15.15
CA ALA A 128 3.34 -10.42 -14.15
C ALA A 128 3.70 -9.92 -12.74
N PRO A 129 2.73 -9.52 -11.90
CA PRO A 129 3.03 -9.21 -10.51
C PRO A 129 3.53 -10.47 -9.79
N VAL A 130 4.47 -10.28 -8.87
CA VAL A 130 5.01 -11.34 -8.02
C VAL A 130 4.47 -11.19 -6.61
N GLU A 131 4.05 -12.29 -6.01
CA GLU A 131 3.74 -12.32 -4.58
C GLU A 131 5.04 -12.20 -3.78
N VAL A 132 5.07 -11.27 -2.83
CA VAL A 132 6.24 -10.99 -1.99
C VAL A 132 6.02 -11.31 -0.52
N ALA A 133 4.76 -11.32 -0.07
CA ALA A 133 4.38 -11.55 1.32
C ALA A 133 2.96 -12.12 1.39
N LEU A 134 2.71 -13.00 2.34
CA LEU A 134 1.41 -13.70 2.49
C LEU A 134 0.32 -12.84 3.16
N SER A 135 0.69 -11.69 3.73
CA SER A 135 -0.20 -10.72 4.33
C SER A 135 0.47 -9.35 4.39
N PHE A 136 -0.32 -8.29 4.58
CA PHE A 136 0.25 -6.96 4.78
C PHE A 136 1.05 -6.85 6.09
N GLU A 137 0.70 -7.63 7.12
CA GLU A 137 1.49 -7.68 8.36
C GLU A 137 2.87 -8.32 8.14
N ALA A 138 2.92 -9.42 7.38
CA ALA A 138 4.19 -10.05 6.99
C ALA A 138 5.03 -9.14 6.08
N PHE A 139 4.38 -8.30 5.27
CA PHE A 139 5.08 -7.30 4.49
C PHE A 139 5.79 -6.27 5.38
N LEU A 140 5.12 -5.77 6.42
CA LEU A 140 5.71 -4.79 7.34
C LEU A 140 6.91 -5.33 8.12
N SER A 141 7.00 -6.65 8.38
CA SER A 141 8.08 -7.24 9.18
C SER A 141 9.43 -7.37 8.46
N HIS A 142 9.47 -7.11 7.15
CA HIS A 142 10.70 -7.20 6.33
C HIS A 142 10.99 -5.92 5.55
N LEU A 143 10.43 -4.79 5.99
CA LEU A 143 10.83 -3.48 5.47
C LEU A 143 12.25 -3.13 5.93
N THR A 144 13.01 -2.50 5.04
CA THR A 144 14.41 -2.14 5.26
C THR A 144 14.65 -0.66 5.01
N GLU A 145 15.61 -0.10 5.74
CA GLU A 145 16.16 1.25 5.52
C GLU A 145 16.95 1.36 4.21
#